data_AF-A0A4S2EE15-F1
#
_entry.id   AF-A0A4S2EE15-F1
#
_cell.length_a   1.000
_cell.length_b   1.000
_cell.length_c   1.000
_cell.angle_alpha   90.00
_cell.angle_beta   90.00
_cell.angle_gamma   90.00
#
_symmetry.space_group_name_H-M   'P 1'
#
loop_
_entity.id
_entity.type
_entity.pdbx_description
1 polymer ?
#
loop_
_entity_poly.entity_id
_entity_poly.type
_entity_poly.pdbx_seq_one_letter_code
_entity_poly.pdbx_strand_id
1 'polypeptide(L)'
;MIMIEEVNAVGVKFKKSRIRAGREKVNIYPKTYVFKISPVQAKKAEIGQVLYVKNKHNKRVPVIVQSLLKLAPNGCRKHKPILHK
;
A
#
# COMPACT_ATOMS: atom_id res chain seq x y z
N MET A 1 3.36 23.27 -8.37
CA MET A 1 3.22 22.00 -9.11
C MET A 1 4.37 21.10 -8.68
N ILE A 2 4.13 20.18 -7.74
CA ILE A 2 5.20 19.32 -7.20
C ILE A 2 5.63 18.40 -8.34
N MET A 3 6.85 18.57 -8.83
CA MET A 3 7.44 17.66 -9.79
C MET A 3 7.35 16.24 -9.21
N ILE A 4 6.72 15.33 -9.94
CA ILE A 4 6.70 13.90 -9.64
C ILE A 4 8.12 13.39 -9.83
N GLU A 5 9.01 13.74 -8.91
CA GLU A 5 10.31 13.13 -8.78
C GLU A 5 10.11 11.69 -8.30
N GLU A 6 9.82 10.83 -9.27
CA GLU A 6 9.86 9.36 -9.26
C GLU A 6 9.52 8.71 -7.90
N VAL A 7 8.26 8.85 -7.48
CA VAL A 7 7.70 7.97 -6.45
C VAL A 7 7.89 6.53 -6.92
N ASN A 8 8.58 5.72 -6.13
CA ASN A 8 8.88 4.32 -6.45
C ASN A 8 8.45 3.34 -5.35
N ALA A 9 7.91 3.88 -4.25
CA ALA A 9 7.35 3.10 -3.16
C ALA A 9 6.17 3.83 -2.51
N VAL A 10 5.35 3.07 -1.79
CA VAL A 10 4.24 3.59 -1.00
C VAL A 10 4.31 3.01 0.40
N GLY A 11 4.13 3.85 1.43
CA GLY A 11 3.90 3.39 2.77
C GLY A 11 2.42 3.04 2.93
N VAL A 12 2.11 1.82 3.35
CA VAL A 12 0.74 1.35 3.53
C VAL A 12 0.50 0.81 4.93
N LYS A 13 -0.76 0.77 5.34
CA LYS A 13 -1.20 0.05 6.54
C LYS A 13 -2.28 -0.96 6.17
N PHE A 14 -2.27 -2.12 6.82
CA PHE A 14 -3.29 -3.13 6.60
C PHE A 14 -4.64 -2.67 7.15
N LYS A 15 -5.69 -2.85 6.35
CA LYS A 15 -7.07 -2.62 6.75
C LYS A 15 -7.65 -3.96 7.21
N LYS A 16 -8.21 -4.01 8.42
CA LYS A 16 -9.02 -5.12 8.91
C LYS A 16 -10.45 -4.62 9.10
N SER A 17 -11.33 -5.04 8.21
CA SER A 17 -12.76 -4.81 8.37
C SER A 17 -13.38 -5.97 9.16
N ARG A 18 -14.25 -5.64 10.11
CA ARG A 18 -15.13 -6.62 10.77
C ARG A 18 -16.52 -5.98 10.88
N ILE A 19 -17.53 -6.70 10.41
CA ILE A 19 -18.92 -6.30 10.62
C ILE A 19 -19.29 -6.70 12.06
N ARG A 20 -19.77 -5.74 12.86
CA ARG A 20 -20.29 -6.00 14.20
C ARG A 20 -21.57 -5.18 14.38
N ALA A 21 -22.68 -5.85 14.68
CA ALA A 21 -24.00 -5.24 14.85
C ALA A 21 -24.42 -4.36 13.65
N GLY A 22 -24.29 -4.88 12.42
CA GLY A 22 -24.68 -4.17 11.19
C GLY A 22 -23.79 -2.98 10.79
N ARG A 23 -22.76 -2.64 11.58
CA ARG A 23 -21.79 -1.57 11.28
C ARG A 23 -20.45 -2.17 10.88
N GLU A 24 -19.84 -1.66 9.81
CA GLU A 24 -18.46 -2.01 9.45
C GLU A 24 -17.50 -1.28 10.40
N LYS A 25 -16.80 -2.02 11.26
CA LYS A 25 -15.65 -1.48 12.00
C LYS A 25 -14.39 -1.73 11.19
N VAL A 26 -13.77 -0.65 10.76
CA VAL A 26 -12.48 -0.65 10.08
C VAL A 26 -11.38 -0.37 11.08
N ASN A 27 -10.53 -1.37 11.35
CA ASN A 27 -9.32 -1.19 12.11
C ASN A 27 -8.12 -1.10 11.16
N ILE A 28 -7.30 -0.06 11.33
CA ILE A 28 -6.03 0.08 10.62
C ILE A 28 -4.94 -0.49 11.52
N TYR A 29 -4.16 -1.45 11.02
CA TYR A 29 -3.02 -1.98 11.77
C TYR A 29 -1.99 -0.87 12.00
N PRO A 30 -1.40 -0.78 13.22
CA PRO A 30 -0.49 0.33 13.56
C PRO A 30 0.81 0.29 12.75
N LYS A 31 1.27 -0.91 12.37
CA LYS A 31 2.51 -1.12 11.63
C LYS A 31 2.36 -0.69 10.17
N THR A 32 3.23 0.23 9.75
CA THR A 32 3.37 0.64 8.35
C THR A 32 4.29 -0.34 7.62
N TYR A 33 3.93 -0.67 6.40
CA TYR A 33 4.70 -1.49 5.47
C TYR A 33 5.04 -0.64 4.26
N VAL A 34 6.27 -0.77 3.75
CA VAL A 34 6.69 -0.01 2.57
C VAL A 34 6.65 -0.92 1.37
N PHE A 35 6.00 -0.48 0.31
CA PHE A 35 5.63 -1.30 -0.82
C PHE A 35 6.15 -0.70 -2.11
N LYS A 36 7.01 -1.44 -2.81
CA LYS A 36 7.48 -1.03 -4.14
C LYS A 36 6.34 -0.98 -5.15
N ILE A 37 6.37 0.03 -5.99
CA ILE A 37 5.41 0.20 -7.08
C ILE A 37 6.13 0.51 -8.39
N SER A 38 5.51 0.12 -9.51
CA SER A 38 6.03 0.45 -10.84
C SER A 38 5.76 1.92 -11.19
N PRO A 39 6.46 2.51 -12.18
CA PRO A 39 6.19 3.88 -12.63
C PRO A 39 4.73 4.10 -13.07
N VAL A 40 4.09 3.08 -13.65
CA VAL A 40 2.67 3.13 -14.05
C VAL A 40 1.76 3.19 -12.82
N GLN A 41 2.09 2.46 -11.76
CA GLN A 41 1.35 2.50 -10.49
C GLN A 41 1.59 3.81 -9.75
N ALA A 42 2.80 4.37 -9.83
CA ALA A 42 3.15 5.65 -9.19
C ALA A 42 2.31 6.81 -9.71
N LYS A 43 2.04 6.83 -11.03
CA LYS A 43 1.14 7.82 -11.64
C LYS A 43 -0.31 7.72 -11.16
N LYS A 44 -0.72 6.59 -10.58
CA LYS A 44 -2.10 6.31 -10.13
C LYS A 44 -2.21 6.19 -8.60
N ALA A 45 -1.11 6.33 -7.88
CA ALA A 45 -1.06 6.11 -6.45
C ALA A 45 -1.47 7.38 -5.71
N GLU A 46 -2.47 7.25 -4.85
CA GLU A 46 -2.99 8.38 -4.05
C GLU A 46 -3.01 8.02 -2.57
N ILE A 47 -2.75 9.00 -1.70
CA ILE A 47 -2.88 8.81 -0.25
C ILE A 47 -4.36 8.60 0.08
N GLY A 48 -4.65 7.61 0.92
CA GLY A 48 -6.01 7.18 1.26
C GLY A 48 -6.56 6.09 0.34
N GLN A 49 -5.92 5.83 -0.81
CA GLN A 49 -6.35 4.78 -1.72
C GLN A 49 -6.25 3.39 -1.08
N VAL A 50 -7.29 2.58 -1.29
CA VAL A 50 -7.29 1.16 -0.90
C VAL A 50 -6.71 0.33 -2.03
N LEU A 51 -5.64 -0.40 -1.73
CA LEU A 51 -5.01 -1.37 -2.63
C LEU A 51 -5.20 -2.79 -2.08
N TYR A 52 -5.02 -3.79 -2.93
CA TYR A 52 -5.11 -5.19 -2.54
C TYR A 52 -3.78 -5.91 -2.81
N VAL A 53 -3.19 -6.48 -1.77
CA VAL A 53 -1.98 -7.29 -1.87
C VAL A 53 -2.27 -8.75 -1.56
N LYS A 54 -1.53 -9.66 -2.19
CA LYS A 54 -1.58 -11.08 -1.84
C LYS A 54 -0.69 -11.36 -0.62
N ASN A 55 -1.24 -12.06 0.38
CA ASN A 55 -0.44 -12.59 1.49
C ASN A 55 0.25 -13.91 1.09
N LYS A 56 1.01 -14.51 2.03
CA LYS A 56 1.70 -15.81 1.84
C LYS A 56 0.79 -16.98 1.46
N HIS A 57 -0.52 -16.85 1.63
CA HIS A 57 -1.53 -17.84 1.28
C HIS A 57 -2.31 -17.47 0.01
N ASN A 58 -1.80 -16.54 -0.80
CA ASN A 58 -2.45 -16.00 -2.01
C ASN A 58 -3.81 -15.31 -1.76
N LYS A 59 -4.18 -15.05 -0.50
CA LYS A 59 -5.42 -14.31 -0.18
C LYS A 59 -5.20 -12.82 -0.39
N ARG A 60 -6.19 -12.16 -1.01
CA ARG A 60 -6.21 -10.70 -1.19
C ARG A 60 -6.49 -10.04 0.15
N VAL A 61 -5.61 -9.13 0.55
CA VAL A 61 -5.73 -8.37 1.79
C VAL A 61 -5.72 -6.88 1.46
N PRO A 62 -6.70 -6.10 1.94
CA PRO A 62 -6.75 -4.68 1.69
C PRO A 62 -5.70 -3.93 2.52
N VAL A 63 -5.06 -2.95 1.88
CA VAL A 63 -4.11 -2.02 2.49
C VAL A 63 -4.49 -0.60 2.08
N ILE A 64 -4.26 0.37 2.96
CA ILE A 64 -4.49 1.79 2.68
C ILE A 64 -3.14 2.46 2.48
N VAL A 65 -2.98 3.20 1.39
CA VAL A 65 -1.82 4.06 1.15
C VAL A 65 -1.84 5.21 2.15
N GLN A 66 -0.76 5.36 2.91
CA GLN A 66 -0.58 6.41 3.93
C GLN A 66 0.47 7.44 3.50
N SER A 67 1.42 7.05 2.65
CA SER A 67 2.47 7.94 2.16
C SER A 67 2.98 7.49 0.79
N LEU A 68 3.43 8.44 -0.01
CA LEU A 68 4.16 8.23 -1.26
C LEU A 68 5.64 8.48 -0.98
N LEU A 69 6.51 7.56 -1.40
CA LEU A 69 7.92 7.54 -1.02
C LEU A 69 8.84 7.42 -2.26
N LYS A 70 9.99 8.08 -2.17
CA LYS A 70 11.13 7.91 -3.08
C LYS A 70 12.24 7.22 -2.30
N LEU A 71 12.49 5.95 -2.61
CA LEU A 71 13.54 5.15 -1.99
C LEU A 71 14.74 5.01 -2.92
N ALA A 72 15.94 4.98 -2.34
CA ALA A 72 17.14 4.60 -3.09
C ALA A 72 17.02 3.14 -3.61
N PRO A 73 17.62 2.80 -4.77
CA PRO A 73 17.52 1.48 -5.41
C PRO A 73 17.81 0.31 -4.45
N ASN A 74 18.74 0.51 -3.51
CA ASN A 74 19.20 -0.49 -2.55
C ASN A 74 18.25 -0.69 -1.36
N GLY A 75 17.59 0.36 -0.86
CA GLY A 75 16.59 0.26 0.21
C GLY A 75 15.28 -0.39 -0.25
N CYS A 76 15.10 -0.39 -1.56
CA CYS A 76 13.93 -0.86 -2.27
C CYS A 76 13.81 -2.42 -2.20
N ARG A 77 14.90 -3.18 -2.08
CA ARG A 77 14.90 -4.67 -2.18
C ARG A 77 14.18 -5.40 -1.04
N LYS A 78 14.01 -4.79 0.14
CA LYS A 78 13.54 -5.47 1.36
C LYS A 78 12.03 -5.72 1.45
N HIS A 79 11.23 -5.10 0.59
CA HIS A 79 9.78 -5.13 0.73
C HIS A 79 9.09 -5.21 -0.63
N LYS A 80 8.89 -6.43 -1.15
CA LYS A 80 8.09 -6.68 -2.36
C LYS A 80 6.64 -6.99 -1.98
N PRO A 81 5.69 -6.15 -2.37
CA PRO A 81 4.27 -6.48 -2.39
C PRO A 81 3.85 -6.67 -3.85
N ILE A 82 3.37 -7.86 -4.16
CA ILE A 82 2.82 -8.13 -5.47
C ILE A 82 1.41 -7.52 -5.49
N LEU A 83 1.31 -6.29 -5.99
CA LEU A 83 0.05 -5.66 -6.38
C LEU A 83 -0.35 -6.25 -7.74
N HIS A 84 -1.41 -7.06 -7.76
CA HIS A 84 -1.95 -7.58 -9.02
C HIS A 84 -2.66 -6.47 -9.81
N LYS A 85 -2.50 -6.52 -11.14
CA LYS A 85 -3.18 -5.68 -12.13
C LYS A 85 -4.70 -5.84 -12.07
#